data_AF-A0A2R6IZE1-F1
#
_entry.id   AF-A0A2R6IZE1-F1
#
_cell.length_a   1.000
_cell.length_b   1.000
_cell.length_c   1.000
_cell.angle_alpha   90.00
_cell.angle_beta   90.00
_cell.angle_gamma   90.00
#
_symmetry.space_group_name_H-M   'P 1'
#
loop_
_entity.id
_entity.type
_entity.pdbx_description
1 polymer ?
#
loop_
_entity_poly.entity_id
_entity_poly.type
_entity_poly.pdbx_seq_one_letter_code
_entity_poly.pdbx_strand_id
1 'polypeptide(L)'
;MSDKRRLFAWLERVFFGGAELSVLSTPGFAVVVFAQTAYPDAAPLAGLTAIAAGSVGLAAFRAGALDVGEWPRLSELTSLPLRAAYFSVLFFVATIGVAHAAVSTGTLWLTPLGGVVQVAGLAAFPTVYSAVYGEPVRKPAQRV
;
A
#
# COMPACT_ATOMS: atom_id res chain seq x y z
N MET A 1 7.06 -27.67 -10.03
CA MET A 1 7.94 -26.48 -9.98
C MET A 1 8.80 -26.59 -8.72
N SER A 2 10.13 -26.46 -8.82
CA SER A 2 11.02 -26.56 -7.63
C SER A 2 10.64 -25.49 -6.59
N ASP A 3 10.73 -25.85 -5.32
CA ASP A 3 10.35 -24.99 -4.19
C ASP A 3 11.09 -23.64 -4.20
N LYS A 4 12.38 -23.67 -4.59
CA LYS A 4 13.19 -22.46 -4.79
C LYS A 4 12.58 -21.52 -5.83
N ARG A 5 12.07 -22.04 -6.96
CA ARG A 5 11.45 -21.22 -8.01
C ARG A 5 10.15 -20.56 -7.54
N ARG A 6 9.39 -21.23 -6.66
CA ARG A 6 8.18 -20.64 -6.05
C ARG A 6 8.54 -19.50 -5.11
N LEU A 7 9.54 -19.69 -4.26
CA LEU A 7 10.03 -18.66 -3.35
C LEU A 7 10.53 -17.43 -4.12
N PHE A 8 11.35 -17.61 -5.15
CA PHE A 8 11.83 -16.50 -5.98
C PHE A 8 10.69 -15.73 -6.65
N ALA A 9 9.72 -16.43 -7.25
CA ALA A 9 8.57 -15.78 -7.85
C ALA A 9 7.71 -15.01 -6.83
N TRP A 10 7.63 -15.51 -5.59
CA TRP A 10 6.94 -14.80 -4.51
C TRP A 10 7.70 -13.54 -4.07
N LEU A 11 9.02 -13.66 -3.86
CA LEU A 11 9.87 -12.53 -3.48
C LEU A 11 9.85 -11.42 -4.53
N GLU A 12 9.88 -11.80 -5.81
CA GLU A 12 9.76 -10.88 -6.93
C GLU A 12 8.43 -10.10 -6.88
N ARG A 13 7.32 -10.78 -6.58
CA ARG A 13 6.02 -10.11 -6.40
C ARG A 13 6.02 -9.14 -5.22
N VAL A 14 6.61 -9.52 -4.09
CA VAL A 14 6.74 -8.64 -2.92
C VAL A 14 7.59 -7.42 -3.24
N PHE A 15 8.69 -7.62 -3.96
CA PHE A 15 9.54 -6.53 -4.42
C PHE A 15 8.78 -5.56 -5.33
N PHE A 16 8.06 -6.08 -6.34
CA PHE A 16 7.25 -5.23 -7.23
C PHE A 16 6.08 -4.57 -6.50
N GLY A 17 5.47 -5.24 -5.52
CA GLY A 17 4.46 -4.64 -4.64
C GLY A 17 5.05 -3.48 -3.83
N GLY A 18 6.23 -3.67 -3.25
CA GLY A 18 6.95 -2.60 -2.55
C GLY A 18 7.32 -1.43 -3.46
N ALA A 19 7.76 -1.71 -4.69
CA ALA A 19 8.06 -0.68 -5.69
C ALA A 19 6.81 0.11 -6.10
N GLU A 20 5.70 -0.57 -6.38
CA GLU A 20 4.41 0.08 -6.69
C GLU A 20 3.96 0.98 -5.53
N LEU A 21 3.96 0.43 -4.31
CA LEU A 21 3.60 1.16 -3.10
C LEU A 21 4.48 2.40 -2.95
N SER A 22 5.79 2.25 -3.11
CA SER A 22 6.75 3.34 -2.89
C SER A 22 6.60 4.45 -3.93
N VAL A 23 6.51 4.09 -5.21
CA VAL A 23 6.35 5.06 -6.29
C VAL A 23 5.05 5.84 -6.12
N LEU A 24 3.93 5.15 -5.89
CA LEU A 24 2.62 5.81 -5.73
C LEU A 24 2.52 6.63 -4.45
N SER A 25 3.21 6.22 -3.38
CA SER A 25 3.22 6.93 -2.10
C SER A 25 4.28 8.03 -2.01
N THR A 26 5.06 8.28 -3.07
CA THR A 26 6.14 9.28 -3.06
C THR A 26 5.69 10.66 -2.56
N PRO A 27 4.55 11.22 -3.00
CA PRO A 27 4.03 12.47 -2.44
C PRO A 27 3.76 12.38 -0.93
N GLY A 28 3.19 11.26 -0.48
CA GLY A 28 2.98 10.97 0.94
C GLY A 28 4.28 10.89 1.74
N PHE A 29 5.31 10.21 1.22
CA PHE A 29 6.63 10.16 1.87
C PHE A 29 7.21 11.56 2.09
N ALA A 30 7.12 12.44 1.10
CA ALA A 30 7.61 13.81 1.23
C ALA A 30 6.96 14.54 2.42
N VAL A 31 5.64 14.37 2.60
CA VAL A 31 4.91 14.96 3.74
C VAL A 31 5.34 14.31 5.07
N VAL A 32 5.43 12.98 5.10
CA VAL A 32 5.80 12.22 6.31
C VAL A 32 7.21 12.59 6.78
N VAL A 33 8.15 12.85 5.88
CA VAL A 33 9.53 13.25 6.22
C VAL A 33 9.57 14.50 7.11
N PHE A 34 8.66 15.44 6.92
CA PHE A 34 8.55 16.63 7.77
C PHE A 34 7.66 16.38 8.98
N ALA A 35 6.52 15.71 8.79
CA ALA A 35 5.54 15.46 9.84
C ALA A 35 6.05 14.53 10.96
N GLN A 36 6.98 13.61 10.65
CA GLN A 36 7.56 12.69 11.64
C GLN A 36 8.32 13.40 12.76
N THR A 37 8.72 14.66 12.59
CA THR A 37 9.38 15.45 13.64
C THR A 37 8.50 15.63 14.89
N ALA A 38 7.17 15.56 14.73
CA ALA A 38 6.23 15.56 15.85
C ALA A 38 6.19 14.22 16.62
N TYR A 39 6.65 13.13 16.00
CA TYR A 39 6.58 11.76 16.54
C TYR A 39 7.87 10.97 16.21
N PRO A 40 9.03 11.40 16.74
CA PRO A 40 10.34 10.92 16.27
C PRO A 40 10.56 9.42 16.40
N ASP A 41 9.98 8.79 17.42
CA ASP A 41 10.11 7.35 17.65
C ASP A 41 8.98 6.54 17.01
N ALA A 42 7.74 7.06 17.07
CA ALA A 42 6.55 6.33 16.66
C ALA A 42 6.34 6.32 15.14
N ALA A 43 6.62 7.43 14.45
CA ALA A 43 6.41 7.53 13.01
C ALA A 43 7.31 6.61 12.19
N PRO A 44 8.62 6.46 12.49
CA PRO A 44 9.47 5.50 11.79
C PRO A 44 9.04 4.05 11.99
N LEU A 45 8.66 3.67 13.21
CA LEU A 45 8.17 2.31 13.51
C LEU A 45 6.86 2.00 12.76
N ALA A 46 5.91 2.92 12.79
CA ALA A 46 4.65 2.80 12.05
C ALA A 46 4.91 2.77 10.53
N GLY A 47 5.80 3.61 10.02
CA GLY A 47 6.21 3.62 8.61
C GLY A 47 6.88 2.34 8.15
N LEU A 48 7.81 1.79 8.93
CA LEU A 48 8.47 0.53 8.61
C LEU A 48 7.47 -0.62 8.56
N THR A 49 6.56 -0.70 9.53
CA THR A 49 5.53 -1.75 9.53
C THR A 49 4.54 -1.58 8.38
N ALA A 50 4.15 -0.33 8.06
CA ALA A 50 3.31 -0.02 6.91
C ALA A 50 3.94 -0.44 5.59
N ILE A 51 5.21 -0.09 5.33
CA ILE A 51 5.90 -0.48 4.08
C ILE A 51 6.06 -1.99 4.01
N ALA A 52 6.53 -2.62 5.08
CA ALA A 52 6.79 -4.06 5.09
C ALA A 52 5.50 -4.86 4.87
N ALA A 53 4.46 -4.59 5.68
CA ALA A 53 3.18 -5.29 5.56
C ALA A 53 2.45 -4.91 4.27
N GLY A 54 2.49 -3.64 3.86
CA GLY A 54 1.88 -3.16 2.63
C GLY A 54 2.49 -3.78 1.38
N SER A 55 3.81 -3.97 1.33
CA SER A 55 4.49 -4.64 0.21
C SER A 55 4.04 -6.10 0.07
N VAL A 56 3.96 -6.81 1.20
CA VAL A 56 3.48 -8.20 1.25
C VAL A 56 1.99 -8.28 0.90
N GLY A 57 1.18 -7.40 1.47
CA GLY A 57 -0.27 -7.33 1.24
C GLY A 57 -0.59 -7.03 -0.22
N LEU A 58 0.04 -6.03 -0.81
CA LEU A 58 -0.16 -5.68 -2.21
C LEU A 58 0.24 -6.83 -3.14
N ALA A 59 1.36 -7.51 -2.86
CA ALA A 59 1.76 -8.70 -3.60
C ALA A 59 0.73 -9.84 -3.48
N ALA A 60 0.16 -10.05 -2.30
CA ALA A 60 -0.89 -11.04 -2.08
C ALA A 60 -2.19 -10.69 -2.83
N PHE A 61 -2.63 -9.43 -2.76
CA PHE A 61 -3.83 -8.97 -3.49
C PHE A 61 -3.65 -9.06 -5.00
N ARG A 62 -2.49 -8.62 -5.52
CA ARG A 62 -2.14 -8.74 -6.95
C ARG A 62 -2.03 -10.18 -7.42
N ALA A 63 -1.63 -11.10 -6.54
CA ALA A 63 -1.59 -12.53 -6.83
C ALA A 63 -2.97 -13.20 -6.76
N GLY A 64 -4.03 -12.48 -6.37
CA GLY A 64 -5.36 -13.05 -6.15
C GLY A 64 -5.41 -14.03 -4.97
N ALA A 65 -4.50 -13.90 -3.99
CA ALA A 65 -4.46 -14.77 -2.82
C ALA A 65 -5.62 -14.50 -1.85
N LEU A 66 -6.18 -13.29 -1.89
CA LEU A 66 -7.37 -12.87 -1.14
C LEU A 66 -8.32 -12.17 -2.12
N ASP A 67 -9.60 -12.52 -2.07
CA ASP A 67 -10.63 -11.87 -2.87
C ASP A 67 -11.05 -10.55 -2.20
N VAL A 68 -10.51 -9.45 -2.74
CA VAL A 68 -10.79 -8.07 -2.29
C VAL A 68 -11.41 -7.23 -3.40
N GLY A 69 -11.89 -7.88 -4.47
CA GLY A 69 -12.34 -7.24 -5.70
C GLY A 69 -11.26 -7.07 -6.75
N GLU A 70 -11.66 -6.54 -7.91
CA GLU A 70 -10.78 -6.43 -9.07
C GLU A 70 -9.87 -5.21 -8.99
N TRP A 71 -8.55 -5.46 -9.08
CA TRP A 71 -7.55 -4.40 -9.10
C TRP A 71 -7.37 -3.83 -10.51
N PRO A 72 -7.20 -2.50 -10.66
CA PRO A 72 -6.91 -1.88 -11.95
C PRO A 72 -5.55 -2.31 -12.49
N ARG A 73 -5.38 -2.27 -13.81
CA ARG A 73 -4.12 -2.68 -14.45
C ARG A 73 -3.00 -1.71 -14.10
N LEU A 74 -1.78 -2.22 -13.97
CA LEU A 74 -0.60 -1.39 -13.70
C LEU A 74 -0.39 -0.33 -14.80
N SER A 75 -0.67 -0.68 -16.05
CA SER A 75 -0.52 0.19 -17.23
C SER A 75 -1.67 1.20 -17.43
N GLU A 76 -2.67 1.21 -16.57
CA GLU A 76 -3.82 2.10 -16.70
C GLU A 76 -3.50 3.52 -16.21
N LEU A 77 -3.03 4.37 -17.13
CA LEU A 77 -2.57 5.72 -16.83
C LEU A 77 -3.67 6.66 -16.32
N THR A 78 -4.91 6.45 -16.73
CA THR A 78 -6.08 7.25 -16.31
C THR A 78 -6.33 7.19 -14.80
N SER A 79 -6.01 6.04 -14.18
CA SER A 79 -6.18 5.79 -12.75
C SER A 79 -5.00 6.25 -11.90
N LEU A 80 -3.88 6.65 -12.52
CA LEU A 80 -2.64 6.98 -11.79
C LEU A 80 -2.81 8.10 -10.78
N PRO A 81 -3.49 9.23 -11.08
CA PRO A 81 -3.67 10.29 -10.09
C PRO A 81 -4.45 9.81 -8.87
N LEU A 82 -5.53 9.03 -9.06
CA LEU A 82 -6.30 8.45 -7.96
C LEU A 82 -5.46 7.49 -7.13
N ARG A 83 -4.71 6.59 -7.79
CA ARG A 83 -3.81 5.63 -7.13
C ARG A 83 -2.75 6.35 -6.30
N ALA A 84 -2.07 7.33 -6.88
CA ALA A 84 -1.03 8.08 -6.19
C ALA A 84 -1.59 8.85 -4.99
N ALA A 85 -2.74 9.54 -5.16
CA ALA A 85 -3.40 10.25 -4.08
C ALA A 85 -3.85 9.30 -2.96
N TYR A 86 -4.55 8.21 -3.31
CA TYR A 86 -5.04 7.23 -2.35
C TYR A 86 -3.91 6.57 -1.57
N PHE A 87 -2.87 6.10 -2.25
CA PHE A 87 -1.72 5.44 -1.62
C PHE A 87 -0.94 6.42 -0.74
N SER A 88 -0.76 7.66 -1.18
CA SER A 88 -0.10 8.71 -0.39
C SER A 88 -0.88 9.04 0.89
N VAL A 89 -2.20 9.22 0.80
CA VAL A 89 -3.05 9.47 1.97
C VAL A 89 -3.06 8.27 2.90
N LEU A 90 -3.22 7.07 2.36
CA LEU A 90 -3.21 5.84 3.15
C LEU A 90 -1.89 5.67 3.89
N PHE A 91 -0.76 5.88 3.21
CA PHE A 91 0.55 5.82 3.84
C PHE A 91 0.69 6.87 4.94
N PHE A 92 0.27 8.10 4.70
CA PHE A 92 0.28 9.16 5.72
C PHE A 92 -0.55 8.77 6.96
N VAL A 93 -1.75 8.22 6.76
CA VAL A 93 -2.61 7.75 7.86
C VAL A 93 -1.99 6.57 8.61
N ALA A 94 -1.46 5.59 7.89
CA ALA A 94 -0.79 4.41 8.45
C ALA A 94 0.48 4.78 9.23
N THR A 95 1.10 5.92 8.93
CA THR A 95 2.32 6.39 9.59
C THR A 95 2.02 7.42 10.66
N ILE A 96 1.69 8.65 10.27
CA ILE A 96 1.47 9.77 11.18
C ILE A 96 0.19 9.61 11.97
N GLY A 97 -0.88 9.08 11.36
CA GLY A 97 -2.13 8.81 12.08
C GLY A 97 -1.94 7.78 13.19
N VAL A 98 -1.26 6.67 12.89
CA VAL A 98 -0.93 5.64 13.89
C VAL A 98 0.08 6.14 14.92
N ALA A 99 1.08 6.90 14.51
CA ALA A 99 2.06 7.49 15.42
C ALA A 99 1.40 8.44 16.43
N HIS A 100 0.48 9.29 15.94
CA HIS A 100 -0.33 10.15 16.79
C HIS A 100 -1.14 9.34 17.81
N ALA A 101 -1.82 8.28 17.34
CA ALA A 101 -2.58 7.38 18.23
C ALA A 101 -1.67 6.74 19.30
N ALA A 102 -0.54 6.15 18.90
CA ALA A 102 0.42 5.50 19.79
C ALA A 102 0.96 6.44 20.86
N VAL A 103 1.29 7.69 20.50
CA VAL A 103 1.76 8.71 21.45
C VAL A 103 0.62 9.19 22.35
N SER A 104 -0.58 9.41 21.80
CA SER A 104 -1.74 9.87 22.58
C SER A 104 -2.17 8.87 23.66
N THR A 105 -1.97 7.57 23.42
CA THR A 105 -2.24 6.50 24.39
C THR A 105 -1.00 6.12 25.23
N GLY A 106 0.13 6.82 25.05
CA GLY A 106 1.40 6.53 25.73
C GLY A 106 1.96 5.12 25.44
N THR A 107 1.59 4.51 24.32
CA THR A 107 1.89 3.09 24.02
C THR A 107 2.48 2.93 22.62
N LEU A 108 3.81 2.91 22.54
CA LEU A 108 4.55 2.67 21.29
C LEU A 108 4.30 1.27 20.69
N TRP A 109 3.81 0.31 21.48
CA TRP A 109 3.40 -1.01 21.00
C TRP A 109 2.22 -0.97 20.02
N LEU A 110 1.55 0.17 19.85
CA LEU A 110 0.53 0.36 18.84
C LEU A 110 1.12 0.69 17.45
N THR A 111 2.40 1.03 17.35
CA THR A 111 3.04 1.36 16.06
C THR A 111 2.96 0.25 14.99
N PRO A 112 2.96 -1.07 15.31
CA PRO A 112 2.71 -2.12 14.32
C PRO A 112 1.33 -2.05 13.65
N LEU A 113 0.37 -1.30 14.23
CA LEU A 113 -0.92 -1.05 13.58
C LEU A 113 -0.77 -0.26 12.27
N GLY A 114 0.36 0.40 12.03
CA GLY A 114 0.66 1.00 10.72
C GLY A 114 0.60 -0.04 9.60
N GLY A 115 1.15 -1.24 9.84
CA GLY A 115 1.02 -2.37 8.92
C GLY A 115 -0.44 -2.80 8.71
N VAL A 116 -1.22 -2.87 9.78
CA VAL A 116 -2.64 -3.27 9.72
C VAL A 116 -3.45 -2.25 8.92
N VAL A 117 -3.31 -0.96 9.23
CA VAL A 117 -4.00 0.13 8.53
C VAL A 117 -3.61 0.13 7.06
N GLN A 118 -2.33 -0.04 6.74
CA GLN A 118 -1.86 -0.08 5.36
C GLN A 118 -2.48 -1.25 4.58
N VAL A 119 -2.45 -2.47 5.14
CA VAL A 119 -2.99 -3.66 4.46
C VAL A 119 -4.50 -3.56 4.30
N ALA A 120 -5.22 -3.13 5.34
CA ALA A 120 -6.66 -2.97 5.31
C ALA A 120 -7.10 -1.88 4.30
N GLY A 121 -6.40 -0.74 4.26
CA GLY A 121 -6.67 0.30 3.28
C GLY A 121 -6.38 -0.15 1.85
N LEU A 122 -5.29 -0.90 1.63
CA LEU A 122 -5.01 -1.48 0.32
C LEU A 122 -6.10 -2.47 -0.10
N ALA A 123 -6.62 -3.29 0.82
CA ALA A 123 -7.73 -4.18 0.54
C ALA A 123 -9.02 -3.43 0.14
N ALA A 124 -9.23 -2.21 0.66
CA ALA A 124 -10.39 -1.39 0.30
C ALA A 124 -10.23 -0.64 -1.04
N PHE A 125 -9.02 -0.58 -1.61
CA PHE A 125 -8.74 0.19 -2.81
C PHE A 125 -9.57 -0.22 -4.04
N PRO A 126 -9.77 -1.52 -4.37
CA PRO A 126 -10.62 -1.93 -5.49
C PRO A 126 -12.04 -1.35 -5.42
N THR A 127 -12.63 -1.29 -4.23
CA THR A 127 -13.95 -0.69 -3.99
C THR A 127 -13.95 0.82 -4.24
N VAL A 128 -12.89 1.51 -3.81
CA VAL A 128 -12.75 2.96 -4.06
C VAL A 128 -12.54 3.23 -5.56
N TYR A 129 -11.72 2.42 -6.21
CA TYR A 129 -11.50 2.50 -7.64
C TYR A 129 -12.81 2.29 -8.41
N SER A 130 -13.59 1.25 -8.06
CA SER A 130 -14.85 0.96 -8.76
C SER A 130 -15.93 2.02 -8.52
N ALA A 131 -15.94 2.67 -7.35
CA ALA A 131 -16.82 3.80 -7.08
C ALA A 131 -16.52 5.03 -7.95
N VAL A 132 -15.26 5.24 -8.35
CA VAL A 132 -14.84 6.41 -9.14
C VAL A 132 -14.85 6.12 -10.65
N TYR A 133 -14.38 4.96 -11.06
CA TYR A 133 -14.16 4.60 -12.47
C TYR A 133 -15.10 3.50 -13.00
N GLY A 134 -15.91 2.88 -12.14
CA GLY A 134 -16.72 1.71 -12.49
C GLY A 134 -15.91 0.40 -12.50
N GLU A 135 -16.48 -0.67 -13.05
CA GLU A 135 -15.75 -1.94 -13.16
C GLU A 135 -14.50 -1.79 -14.04
N PRO A 136 -13.33 -2.28 -13.61
CA PRO A 136 -12.11 -2.18 -14.38
C PRO A 136 -12.28 -2.86 -15.73
N VAL A 137 -12.27 -2.06 -16.81
CA VAL A 137 -12.56 -2.57 -18.14
C VAL A 137 -11.45 -3.52 -18.58
N ARG A 138 -11.75 -4.81 -18.70
CA ARG A 138 -10.86 -5.81 -19.32
C ARG A 138 -10.81 -5.61 -20.84
N LYS A 139 -10.42 -4.43 -21.36
CA LYS A 139 -10.15 -4.30 -22.80
C LYS A 139 -8.93 -5.17 -23.15
N PRO A 140 -9.01 -6.11 -24.10
CA PRO A 140 -7.84 -6.81 -24.59
C PRO A 140 -6.85 -5.75 -25.09
N ALA A 141 -5.56 -5.92 -24.82
CA ALA A 141 -4.57 -5.13 -25.52
C ALA A 141 -4.73 -5.47 -27.01
N GLN A 142 -5.25 -4.52 -27.80
CA GLN A 142 -5.06 -4.61 -29.24
C GLN A 142 -3.55 -4.57 -29.44
N ARG A 143 -2.98 -5.71 -29.84
CA ARG A 143 -1.66 -5.74 -30.47
C ARG A 143 -1.75 -4.79 -31.65
N VAL A 144 -1.06 -3.66 -31.54
CA VAL A 144 -0.68 -2.86 -32.71
C VAL A 144 0.57 -3.49 -33.31
#